data_AF-A0A2K9BPE2-F1
#
_entry.id   AF-A0A2K9BPE2-F1
#
_cell.length_a   1.000
_cell.length_b   1.000
_cell.length_c   1.000
_cell.angle_alpha   90.00
_cell.angle_beta   90.00
_cell.angle_gamma   90.00
#
_symmetry.space_group_name_H-M   'P 1'
#
loop_
_entity.id
_entity.type
_entity.pdbx_description
1 polymer ?
#
loop_
_entity_poly.entity_id
_entity_poly.type
_entity_poly.pdbx_seq_one_letter_code
_entity_poly.pdbx_strand_id
1 'polypeptide(L)' 'MRLKFNSKDGVFAIKAESEEEKAQLKTSAVPLCNLIIDFFDGEILEEKVTKE' A
#
# COMPACT_ATOMS: atom_id res chain seq x y z
N MET A 1 4.68 10.19 8.45
CA MET A 1 3.30 10.13 7.91
C MET A 1 2.46 9.29 8.84
N ARG A 2 1.21 9.67 9.09
CA ARG A 2 0.34 8.94 10.04
C ARG A 2 -0.86 8.34 9.31
N LEU A 3 -0.98 7.01 9.34
CA LEU A 3 -2.12 6.26 8.82
C LEU A 3 -3.23 6.25 9.90
N LYS A 4 -4.45 6.65 9.55
CA LYS A 4 -5.61 6.59 10.44
C LYS A 4 -6.71 5.78 9.78
N PHE A 5 -7.18 4.74 10.46
CA PHE A 5 -8.34 3.98 10.02
C PHE A 5 -9.62 4.64 10.55
N ASN A 6 -10.52 5.01 9.65
CA ASN A 6 -11.88 5.42 9.99
C ASN A 6 -12.80 4.21 9.85
N SER A 7 -13.11 3.57 10.98
CA SER A 7 -13.94 2.37 11.03
C SER A 7 -15.39 2.59 10.61
N LYS A 8 -15.89 3.83 10.66
CA LYS A 8 -17.26 4.15 10.25
C LYS A 8 -17.41 4.07 8.73
N ASP A 9 -16.42 4.56 8.01
CA ASP A 9 -16.45 4.65 6.55
C ASP A 9 -15.61 3.56 5.88
N GLY A 10 -14.85 2.77 6.65
CA GLY A 10 -13.93 1.75 6.15
C GLY A 10 -12.71 2.32 5.43
N VAL A 11 -12.38 3.59 5.66
CA VAL A 11 -11.36 4.33 4.90
C VAL A 11 -10.08 4.51 5.73
N PHE A 12 -8.93 4.24 5.13
CA PHE A 12 -7.63 4.67 5.64
C PHE A 12 -7.31 6.09 5.15
N ALA A 13 -7.19 7.03 6.07
CA ALA A 13 -6.74 8.39 5.78
C ALA A 13 -5.24 8.52 6.12
N ILE A 14 -4.48 9.16 5.22
CA ILE A 14 -3.08 9.50 5.48
C ILE A 14 -2.98 11.01 5.59
N LYS A 15 -2.33 11.47 6.65
CA LYS A 15 -1.98 12.89 6.82
C LYS A 15 -0.47 13.02 6.95
N ALA A 16 0.11 13.89 6.13
CA ALA A 16 1.49 14.35 6.28
C ALA A 16 1.55 15.39 7.41
N GLU A 17 2.55 15.28 8.27
CA GLU A 17 2.76 16.21 9.39
C GLU A 17 3.75 17.34 9.04
N SER A 18 4.44 17.24 7.89
CA SER A 18 5.33 18.26 7.34
C SER A 18 5.24 18.35 5.81
N GLU A 19 5.79 19.43 5.23
CA GLU A 19 5.87 19.56 3.76
C GLU A 19 6.81 18.50 3.13
N GLU A 20 7.82 18.05 3.87
CA GLU A 20 8.75 17.02 3.42
C GLU A 20 8.06 15.64 3.38
N GLU A 21 7.28 15.29 4.39
CA GLU A 21 6.42 14.09 4.38
C GLU A 21 5.36 14.15 3.28
N LYS A 22 4.83 15.34 2.98
CA LYS A 22 3.84 15.54 1.92
C LYS A 22 4.46 15.33 0.53
N ALA A 23 5.71 15.75 0.33
CA ALA A 23 6.46 15.46 -0.88
C ALA A 23 6.68 13.94 -1.02
N GLN A 24 7.09 13.27 0.05
CA GLN A 24 7.24 11.80 0.07
C GLN A 24 5.91 11.08 -0.19
N LEU A 25 4.79 11.54 0.38
CA LEU A 25 3.48 10.95 0.16
C LEU A 25 3.04 11.04 -1.32
N LYS A 26 3.38 12.15 -1.98
CA LYS A 26 3.07 12.32 -3.42
C LYS A 26 3.91 11.39 -4.29
N THR A 27 5.14 11.10 -3.90
CA THR A 27 6.04 10.21 -4.66
C THR A 27 5.88 8.74 -4.27
N SER A 28 5.25 8.43 -3.14
CA SER A 28 5.09 7.06 -2.63
C SER A 28 4.06 6.22 -3.38
N ALA A 29 3.25 6.81 -4.27
CA ALA A 29 2.23 6.07 -5.02
C ALA A 29 2.84 4.95 -5.89
N VAL A 30 3.91 5.24 -6.64
CA VAL A 30 4.53 4.25 -7.53
C VAL A 30 5.17 3.09 -6.74
N PRO A 31 6.01 3.32 -5.71
CA PRO A 31 6.53 2.26 -4.88
C PRO A 31 5.44 1.39 -4.21
N LEU A 32 4.35 2.01 -3.76
CA LEU A 32 3.25 1.29 -3.13
C LEU A 32 2.52 0.37 -4.11
N CYS A 33 2.27 0.85 -5.34
CA CYS A 33 1.68 0.01 -6.39
C CYS A 33 2.57 -1.19 -6.73
N ASN A 34 3.89 -0.98 -6.83
CA ASN A 34 4.83 -2.08 -7.08
C ASN A 34 4.78 -3.13 -5.95
N LEU A 35 4.76 -2.69 -4.69
CA LEU A 35 4.67 -3.60 -3.54
C LEU A 35 3.39 -4.45 -3.57
N ILE A 36 2.27 -3.87 -4.00
CA ILE A 36 0.99 -4.59 -4.13
C ILE A 36 1.06 -5.61 -5.28
N ILE A 37 1.66 -5.24 -6.41
CA ILE A 37 1.85 -6.15 -7.55
C ILE A 37 2.73 -7.32 -7.13
N ASP A 38 3.88 -7.05 -6.50
CA ASP A 38 4.81 -8.09 -6.05
C ASP A 38 4.14 -9.07 -5.06
N PHE A 39 3.27 -8.56 -4.18
CA PHE A 39 2.50 -9.39 -3.25
C PHE A 39 1.56 -10.37 -3.98
N PHE A 40 0.76 -9.87 -4.93
CA PHE A 40 -0.16 -10.72 -5.70
C PHE A 40 0.55 -11.66 -6.66
N ASP A 41 1.64 -11.23 -7.29
CA ASP A 41 2.44 -12.10 -8.15
C ASP A 41 3.06 -13.26 -7.35
N GLY A 42 3.51 -12.98 -6.11
CA GLY A 42 3.95 -14.00 -5.16
C GLY A 42 2.84 -14.98 -4.77
N GLU A 43 1.67 -14.49 -4.37
CA GLU A 43 0.51 -15.35 -4.03
C GLU A 43 0.05 -16.21 -5.23
N ILE A 44 0.01 -15.64 -6.43
CA ILE A 44 -0.32 -16.39 -7.67
C ILE A 44 0.73 -17.47 -7.93
N LEU A 45 2.01 -17.19 -7.68
CA LEU A 45 3.08 -18.17 -7.85
C LEU A 45 2.93 -19.32 -6.84
N GLU A 46 2.68 -19.02 -5.56
CA GLU A 46 2.46 -20.03 -4.52
C GLU A 46 1.20 -20.87 -4.77
N GLU A 47 0.10 -20.27 -5.23
CA GLU A 47 -1.13 -20.99 -5.56
C GLU A 47 -0.97 -21.87 -6.83
N LYS A 48 -0.11 -21.48 -7.77
CA LYS A 48 0.25 -22.32 -8.92
C LYS A 48 1.09 -23.53 -8.50
N VAL A 49 2.08 -23.34 -7.62
CA VAL A 49 2.95 -24.42 -7.13
C VAL A 49 2.19 -25.47 -6.30
N THR A 50 1.15 -25.07 -5.58
CA THR A 50 0.35 -25.99 -4.74
C THR A 50 -0.75 -26.76 -5.48
N LYS A 51 -1.04 -26.40 -6.74
CA LYS A 51 -2.04 -27.07 -7.59
C LYS A 51 -1.43 -28.11 -8.55
N GLU A 52 -0.10 -28.24 -8.62
CA GLU A 52 0.61 -29.28 -9.40
C GLU A 52 0.86 -30.56 -8.61
#